data_AF-A0A520TB78-F1
#
_entry.id   AF-A0A520TB78-F1
#
_cell.length_a   1.000
_cell.length_b   1.000
_cell.length_c   1.000
_cell.angle_alpha   90.00
_cell.angle_beta   90.00
_cell.angle_gamma   90.00
#
_symmetry.space_group_name_H-M   'P 1'
#
loop_
_entity.id
_entity.type
_entity.pdbx_description
1 polymer ?
#
loop_
_entity_poly.entity_id
_entity_poly.type
_entity_poly.pdbx_seq_one_letter_code
_entity_poly.pdbx_strand_id
1 'polypeptide(L)' 'MESFNKFFGDWYLVLFGLLFWGSIFGACLFYVLGASLLVSSIGYLLGFLFGLQAKRKGWGWIT' A
#
# COMPACT_ATOMS: atom_id res chain seq x y z
N MET A 1 9.84 -9.15 -20.25
CA MET A 1 9.45 -9.92 -19.05
C MET A 1 10.40 -9.68 -17.88
N GLU A 2 11.71 -9.76 -18.08
CA GLU A 2 12.71 -9.62 -17.00
C GLU A 2 12.62 -8.31 -16.19
N SER A 3 12.49 -7.17 -16.87
CA SER A 3 12.33 -5.86 -16.20
C SER A 3 11.08 -5.78 -15.32
N PHE A 4 9.97 -6.39 -15.77
CA PHE A 4 8.70 -6.39 -15.03
C PHE A 4 8.77 -7.27 -13.78
N ASN A 5 9.37 -8.46 -13.91
CA ASN A 5 9.60 -9.35 -12.78
C ASN A 5 10.55 -8.74 -11.75
N LYS A 6 11.60 -8.04 -12.19
CA LYS A 6 12.51 -7.30 -11.31
C LYS A 6 11.79 -6.18 -10.57
N PHE A 7 10.96 -5.40 -11.26
CA PHE A 7 10.14 -4.36 -10.63
C PHE A 7 9.21 -4.94 -9.56
N PHE A 8 8.50 -6.02 -9.86
CA PHE A 8 7.64 -6.68 -8.88
C PHE A 8 8.43 -7.26 -7.71
N GLY A 9 9.58 -7.89 -7.96
CA GLY A 9 10.47 -8.38 -6.90
C GLY A 9 10.97 -7.28 -5.97
N ASP A 10 11.32 -6.11 -6.52
CA ASP A 10 11.83 -4.99 -5.71
C ASP A 10 10.71 -4.21 -5.00
N TRP A 11 9.50 -4.19 -5.58
CA TRP A 11 8.38 -3.37 -5.10
C TRP A 11 7.24 -4.16 -4.48
N TYR A 12 7.34 -5.50 -4.33
CA TYR A 12 6.25 -6.32 -3.83
C TYR A 12 5.72 -5.83 -2.48
N LEU A 13 6.59 -5.44 -1.55
CA LEU A 13 6.19 -4.90 -0.23
C LEU A 13 5.40 -3.60 -0.35
N VAL A 14 5.78 -2.75 -1.31
CA VAL A 14 5.12 -1.47 -1.53
C VAL A 14 3.76 -1.68 -2.19
N LEU A 15 3.68 -2.57 -3.18
CA LEU A 15 2.42 -2.94 -3.85
C LEU A 15 1.47 -3.67 -2.90
N PHE A 16 2.00 -4.55 -2.04
CA PHE A 16 1.25 -5.17 -0.96
C PHE A 16 0.74 -4.12 0.03
N GLY A 17 1.59 -3.18 0.45
CA GLY A 17 1.20 -2.03 1.27
C GLY A 17 0.07 -1.21 0.65
N LEU A 18 0.23 -0.85 -0.62
CA LEU A 18 -0.77 -0.11 -1.39
C LEU A 18 -2.11 -0.83 -1.40
N LEU A 19 -2.14 -2.11 -1.78
CA LEU A 19 -3.41 -2.85 -1.93
C LEU A 19 -4.02 -3.25 -0.58
N PHE A 20 -3.23 -3.90 0.28
CA PHE A 20 -3.72 -4.44 1.54
C PHE A 20 -3.98 -3.33 2.57
N TRP A 21 -2.95 -2.57 2.92
CA TRP A 21 -3.08 -1.51 3.92
C TRP A 21 -3.89 -0.34 3.39
N GLY A 22 -3.80 -0.04 2.10
CA GLY A 22 -4.64 1.00 1.48
C GLY A 22 -6.14 0.69 1.55
N SER A 23 -6.53 -0.58 1.39
CA SER A 23 -7.92 -1.01 1.56
C SER A 23 -8.40 -0.86 3.00
N ILE A 24 -7.56 -1.22 3.98
CA ILE A 24 -7.89 -1.10 5.41
C ILE A 24 -8.06 0.38 5.79
N PHE A 25 -7.08 1.22 5.44
CA PHE A 25 -7.16 2.66 5.72
C PHE A 25 -8.32 3.32 4.98
N GLY A 26 -8.57 2.93 3.73
CA GLY A 26 -9.70 3.39 2.95
C GLY A 26 -11.03 3.05 3.62
N ALA A 27 -11.22 1.81 4.11
CA ALA A 27 -12.42 1.40 4.84
C ALA A 27 -12.60 2.17 6.16
N CYS A 28 -11.51 2.37 6.92
CA CYS A 28 -11.55 3.17 8.15
C CYS A 28 -11.94 4.62 7.87
N LEU A 29 -11.34 5.25 6.86
CA LEU A 29 -11.66 6.62 6.49
C LEU A 29 -13.07 6.74 5.91
N PHE A 30 -13.51 5.76 5.11
CA PHE A 30 -14.87 5.67 4.60
C PHE A 30 -15.89 5.63 5.73
N TYR A 31 -15.62 4.86 6.80
CA TYR A 31 -16.51 4.79 7.94
C TYR A 31 -16.68 6.14 8.65
N VAL A 32 -15.62 6.96 8.72
CA VAL A 32 -15.62 8.23 9.45
C VAL A 32 -16.07 9.41 8.58
N LEU A 33 -15.62 9.46 7.33
CA LEU A 33 -15.76 10.61 6.42
C LEU A 33 -16.75 10.35 5.28
N GLY A 34 -17.25 9.13 5.14
CA GLY A 34 -18.17 8.72 4.08
C GLY A 34 -17.49 8.39 2.76
N ALA A 35 -18.33 8.05 1.78
CA ALA A 35 -17.91 7.66 0.44
C ALA A 35 -17.46 8.87 -0.38
N SER A 36 -16.17 8.97 -0.67
CA SER A 36 -15.69 9.91 -1.69
C SER A 36 -14.42 9.40 -2.36
N LEU A 37 -14.20 9.85 -3.60
CA LEU A 37 -12.97 9.54 -4.33
C LEU A 37 -11.74 10.02 -3.56
N LEU A 38 -11.82 11.20 -2.93
CA LEU A 38 -10.76 11.76 -2.09
C LEU A 38 -10.44 10.86 -0.90
N VAL A 39 -11.46 10.35 -0.20
CA VAL A 39 -11.28 9.43 0.94
C VAL A 39 -10.58 8.15 0.51
N SER A 40 -11.01 7.57 -0.62
CA SER A 40 -10.34 6.39 -1.19
C SER A 40 -8.88 6.70 -1.57
N SER A 41 -8.62 7.83 -2.24
CA SER A 41 -7.27 8.24 -2.62
C SER A 41 -6.36 8.42 -1.41
N ILE A 42 -6.84 9.00 -0.31
CA ILE A 42 -6.08 9.16 0.94
C ILE A 42 -5.77 7.78 1.55
N GLY A 43 -6.74 6.87 1.60
CA GLY A 43 -6.54 5.51 2.09
C GLY A 43 -5.42 4.78 1.35
N TYR A 44 -5.47 4.79 0.01
CA TYR A 44 -4.43 4.18 -0.82
C TYR A 44 -3.07 4.90 -0.71
N LEU A 45 -3.05 6.23 -0.56
CA LEU A 45 -1.82 6.99 -0.28
C LEU A 45 -1.16 6.55 1.03
N LEU A 46 -1.95 6.38 2.09
CA LEU A 46 -1.46 5.88 3.37
C LEU A 46 -0.93 4.45 3.24
N GLY A 47 -1.63 3.58 2.51
CA GLY A 47 -1.16 2.21 2.23
C GLY A 47 0.16 2.19 1.47
N PHE A 48 0.31 3.05 0.47
CA PHE A 48 1.55 3.21 -0.28
C PHE A 48 2.70 3.70 0.59
N LEU A 49 2.49 4.74 1.40
CA LEU A 49 3.49 5.26 2.32
C LEU A 49 3.90 4.21 3.36
N PHE A 50 2.94 3.41 3.83
CA PHE A 50 3.22 2.30 4.73
C PHE A 50 4.06 1.22 4.06
N GLY A 51 3.73 0.83 2.83
CA GLY A 51 4.52 -0.10 2.03
C GLY A 51 5.94 0.41 1.75
N LEU A 52 6.10 1.71 1.47
CA LEU A 52 7.42 2.35 1.33
C LEU A 52 8.21 2.30 2.64
N GLN A 53 7.59 2.60 3.78
CA GLN A 53 8.25 2.51 5.07
C GLN A 53 8.67 1.07 5.39
N ALA A 54 7.80 0.08 5.12
CA ALA A 54 8.10 -1.33 5.31
C ALA A 54 9.31 -1.76 4.46
N LYS A 55 9.34 -1.37 3.17
CA LYS A 55 10.49 -1.61 2.30
C LYS A 55 11.77 -0.94 2.83
N ARG A 56 11.70 0.32 3.27
CA ARG A 56 12.87 1.06 3.80
C ARG A 56 13.41 0.48 5.10
N LYS A 57 12.55 -0.05 5.97
CA LYS A 57 12.94 -0.69 7.23
C LYS A 57 13.34 -2.16 7.06
N GLY A 58 13.26 -2.70 5.85
CA GLY A 58 13.50 -4.13 5.61
C GLY A 58 12.49 -5.03 6.32
N TRP A 59 11.25 -4.56 6.55
CA TRP A 59 10.17 -5.38 7.09
C TRP A 59 9.74 -6.41 6.05
N GLY A 60 10.46 -7.52 5.99
CA GLY A 60 10.02 -8.74 5.34
C GLY A 60 9.30 -9.61 6.36
N TRP A 61 8.00 -9.84 6.16
CA TRP A 61 7.31 -10.94 6.86
C TRP A 61 7.90 -12.30 6.48
N ILE A 62 8.63 -12.34 5.36
CA ILE A 62 9.44 -13.45 4.88
C ILE A 62 10.88 -12.94 4.90
N THR A 63 11.64 -13.29 5.93
CA THR A 63 13.10 -13.35 5.86
C THR A 63 13.49 -14.76 5.44
#